data_AF-A0A5S9PCY1-F1
#
_entry.id   AF-A0A5S9PCY1-F1
#
_cell.length_a   1.000
_cell.length_b   1.000
_cell.length_c   1.000
_cell.angle_alpha   90.00
_cell.angle_beta   90.00
_cell.angle_gamma   90.00
#
_symmetry.space_group_name_H-M   'P 1'
#
loop_
_entity.id
_entity.type
_entity.pdbx_description
1 polymer ?
#
loop_
_entity_poly.entity_id
_entity_poly.type
_entity_poly.pdbx_seq_one_letter_code
_entity_poly.pdbx_strand_id
1 'polypeptide(L)'
;MDPSAIPPALIPPLRLRAGRELVDIATLDEALAFAERNPQPHGDYEGMIRRLQAASSTEDIIEAGNAFRWWAESNALIVEPGLPE
;
A
#
# COMPACT_ATOMS: atom_id res chain seq x y z
N MET A 1 -8.81 -20.41 6.66
CA MET A 1 -7.71 -19.43 6.56
C MET A 1 -6.70 -19.82 7.62
N ASP A 2 -5.48 -20.18 7.23
CA ASP A 2 -4.41 -20.47 8.19
C ASP A 2 -4.02 -19.16 8.88
N PRO A 3 -4.25 -19.00 10.19
CA PRO A 3 -3.89 -17.78 10.92
C PRO A 3 -2.37 -17.65 11.13
N SER A 4 -1.57 -18.56 10.55
CA SER A 4 -0.13 -18.67 10.77
C SER A 4 0.72 -18.23 9.57
N ALA A 5 0.11 -17.83 8.46
CA ALA A 5 0.82 -17.27 7.32
C ALA A 5 1.30 -15.85 7.66
N ILE A 6 2.61 -15.61 7.54
CA ILE A 6 3.18 -14.27 7.67
C ILE A 6 2.72 -13.46 6.45
N PRO A 7 2.06 -12.30 6.63
CA PRO A 7 1.63 -11.48 5.52
C PRO A 7 2.81 -11.04 4.64
N PRO A 8 2.63 -10.97 3.30
CA PRO A 8 3.68 -10.47 2.41
C PRO A 8 4.12 -9.06 2.80
N ALA A 9 5.43 -8.88 2.98
CA ALA A 9 6.00 -7.58 3.34
C ALA A 9 5.92 -6.59 2.17
N LEU A 10 5.59 -5.33 2.48
CA LEU A 10 5.75 -4.19 1.58
C LEU A 10 7.17 -3.64 1.76
N ILE A 11 7.97 -3.65 0.68
CA ILE A 11 9.38 -3.27 0.75
C ILE A 11 9.68 -2.14 -0.26
N PRO A 12 10.13 -0.95 0.18
CA PRO A 12 10.20 -0.51 1.58
C PRO A 12 8.81 -0.27 2.20
N PRO A 13 8.67 -0.31 3.54
CA PRO A 13 7.45 0.12 4.20
C PRO A 13 7.19 1.61 3.92
N LEU A 14 5.92 2.00 3.90
CA LEU A 14 5.48 3.35 3.58
C LEU A 14 4.78 3.99 4.78
N ARG A 15 5.00 5.29 4.97
CA ARG A 15 4.18 6.13 5.87
C ARG A 15 3.27 7.01 5.03
N LEU A 16 1.97 6.86 5.21
CA LEU A 16 0.94 7.53 4.41
C LEU A 16 0.10 8.48 5.26
N ARG A 17 -0.33 9.59 4.66
CA ARG A 17 -1.29 10.52 5.26
C ARG A 17 -2.72 10.11 4.90
N ALA A 18 -3.56 9.88 5.91
CA ALA A 18 -5.00 9.67 5.78
C ALA A 18 -5.74 10.80 6.50
N GLY A 19 -6.08 11.86 5.75
CA GLY A 19 -6.64 13.07 6.35
C GLY A 19 -5.65 13.74 7.31
N ARG A 20 -5.93 13.67 8.61
CA ARG A 20 -5.06 14.20 9.68
C ARG A 20 -4.15 13.15 10.33
N GLU A 21 -4.35 11.88 10.01
CA GLU A 21 -3.61 10.77 10.62
C GLU A 21 -2.44 10.35 9.72
N LEU A 22 -1.38 9.83 10.36
CA LEU A 22 -0.28 9.17 9.69
C LEU A 22 -0.37 7.68 9.98
N VAL A 23 -0.29 6.85 8.93
CA VAL A 23 -0.41 5.40 9.00
C VAL A 23 0.85 4.77 8.44
N ASP A 24 1.46 3.87 9.21
CA ASP A 24 2.56 3.04 8.75
C ASP A 24 2.00 1.78 8.08
N ILE A 25 2.49 1.48 6.87
CA ILE A 25 2.11 0.33 6.04
C ILE A 25 3.37 -0.50 5.81
N ALA A 26 3.40 -1.71 6.35
CA ALA A 26 4.54 -2.63 6.28
C ALA A 26 4.24 -3.92 5.51
N THR A 27 2.99 -4.19 5.19
CA THR A 27 2.54 -5.41 4.49
C THR A 27 1.57 -5.09 3.35
N LEU A 28 1.41 -6.03 2.41
CA LEU A 28 0.43 -5.90 1.33
C LEU A 28 -1.02 -5.94 1.84
N ASP A 29 -1.29 -6.69 2.91
CA ASP A 29 -2.62 -6.73 3.54
C ASP A 29 -3.00 -5.37 4.13
N GLU A 30 -2.05 -4.71 4.81
CA GLU A 30 -2.24 -3.35 5.32
C GLU A 30 -2.41 -2.35 4.17
N ALA A 31 -1.65 -2.51 3.07
CA ALA A 31 -1.79 -1.67 1.88
C ALA A 31 -3.19 -1.78 1.25
N LEU A 32 -3.70 -3.01 1.12
CA LEU A 32 -5.05 -3.27 0.62
C LEU A 32 -6.10 -2.64 1.54
N ALA A 33 -6.03 -2.93 2.84
CA ALA A 33 -6.97 -2.39 3.82
C ALA A 33 -6.94 -0.85 3.87
N PHE A 34 -5.77 -0.24 3.72
CA PHE A 34 -5.61 1.20 3.66
C PHE A 34 -6.28 1.78 2.41
N ALA A 35 -6.01 1.21 1.24
CA ALA A 35 -6.55 1.67 -0.03
C ALA A 35 -8.08 1.58 -0.08
N GLU A 36 -8.66 0.46 0.39
CA GLU A 36 -10.11 0.26 0.43
C GLU A 36 -10.83 1.27 1.36
N ARG A 37 -10.17 1.67 2.45
CA ARG A 37 -10.71 2.68 3.38
C ARG A 37 -10.50 4.12 2.90
N ASN A 38 -9.53 4.33 2.02
CA ASN A 38 -9.12 5.65 1.53
C ASN A 38 -9.07 5.67 0.01
N PRO A 39 -10.20 5.49 -0.71
CA PRO A 39 -10.21 5.55 -2.16
C PRO A 39 -9.80 6.96 -2.62
N GLN A 40 -8.87 7.03 -3.57
CA GLN A 40 -8.34 8.29 -4.11
C GLN A 40 -8.46 8.33 -5.64
N PRO A 41 -8.62 9.54 -6.23
CA PRO A 41 -9.03 9.68 -7.62
C PRO A 41 -7.90 9.48 -8.66
N HIS A 42 -6.62 9.57 -8.29
CA HIS A 42 -5.52 9.48 -9.25
C HIS A 42 -4.85 8.09 -9.27
N GLY A 43 -4.22 7.77 -10.40
CA GLY A 43 -3.57 6.48 -10.65
C GLY A 43 -4.55 5.36 -11.04
N ASP A 44 -4.02 4.14 -11.17
CA ASP A 44 -4.82 2.94 -11.48
C ASP A 44 -5.27 2.24 -10.19
N TYR A 45 -6.26 2.81 -9.50
CA TYR A 45 -6.77 2.26 -8.24
C TYR A 45 -7.30 0.83 -8.40
N GLU A 46 -8.15 0.59 -9.40
CA GLU A 46 -8.73 -0.73 -9.65
C GLU A 46 -7.68 -1.79 -10.00
N GLY A 47 -6.72 -1.46 -10.87
CA GLY A 47 -5.63 -2.37 -11.21
C GLY A 47 -4.66 -2.60 -10.06
N MET A 48 -4.46 -1.61 -9.18
CA MET A 48 -3.68 -1.77 -7.95
C MET A 48 -4.40 -2.70 -6.95
N ILE A 49 -5.69 -2.50 -6.68
CA ILE A 49 -6.47 -3.37 -5.79
C ILE A 49 -6.43 -4.83 -6.26
N ARG A 50 -6.62 -5.07 -7.56
CA ARG A 50 -6.56 -6.42 -8.13
C ARG A 50 -5.20 -7.09 -7.92
N ARG A 51 -4.10 -6.34 -8.08
CA ARG A 51 -2.74 -6.87 -7.83
C ARG A 51 -2.52 -7.20 -6.36
N LEU A 52 -2.94 -6.32 -5.46
CA LEU A 52 -2.85 -6.56 -4.01
C LEU A 52 -3.63 -7.81 -3.59
N GLN A 53 -4.84 -8.01 -4.12
CA GLN A 53 -5.66 -9.19 -3.82
C GLN A 53 -5.14 -10.50 -4.42
N ALA A 54 -4.42 -10.44 -5.55
CA ALA A 54 -3.96 -11.62 -6.29
C ALA A 54 -2.49 -12.00 -6.03
N ALA A 55 -1.73 -11.17 -5.31
CA ALA A 55 -0.31 -11.39 -5.09
C ALA A 55 -0.04 -12.70 -4.33
N SER A 56 0.65 -13.64 -4.97
CA SER A 56 0.91 -14.96 -4.40
C SER A 56 2.32 -15.49 -4.66
N SER A 57 2.99 -15.02 -5.72
CA SER A 57 4.41 -15.25 -5.95
C SER A 57 5.26 -14.05 -5.48
N THR A 58 6.57 -14.26 -5.31
CA THR A 58 7.51 -13.17 -4.97
C THR A 58 7.47 -12.03 -5.99
N GLU A 59 7.32 -12.35 -7.28
CA GLU A 59 7.23 -11.35 -8.35
C GLU A 59 5.94 -10.52 -8.21
N ASP A 60 4.79 -11.19 -8.02
CA ASP A 60 3.51 -10.49 -7.82
C ASP A 60 3.54 -9.59 -6.58
N ILE A 61 4.19 -10.05 -5.51
CA ILE A 61 4.31 -9.28 -4.26
C ILE A 61 5.07 -7.97 -4.52
N ILE A 62 6.16 -8.03 -5.28
CA ILE A 62 6.95 -6.84 -5.65
C ILE A 62 6.13 -5.92 -6.56
N GLU A 63 5.45 -6.47 -7.57
CA GLU A 63 4.62 -5.69 -8.48
C GLU A 63 3.44 -5.01 -7.77
N ALA A 64 2.75 -5.72 -6.88
CA ALA A 64 1.65 -5.20 -6.09
C ALA A 64 2.12 -4.09 -5.14
N GLY A 65 3.27 -4.28 -4.49
CA GLY A 65 3.89 -3.24 -3.65
C GLY A 65 4.27 -1.98 -4.43
N ASN A 66 4.85 -2.15 -5.63
CA ASN A 66 5.17 -1.02 -6.51
C ASN A 66 3.92 -0.30 -7.01
N ALA A 67 2.88 -1.05 -7.40
CA ALA A 67 1.60 -0.48 -7.83
C ALA A 67 0.96 0.36 -6.71
N PHE A 68 0.98 -0.15 -5.47
CA PHE A 68 0.48 0.59 -4.31
C PHE A 68 1.29 1.87 -4.06
N ARG A 69 2.62 1.79 -4.11
CA ARG A 69 3.50 2.96 -3.98
C ARG A 69 3.19 4.03 -5.02
N TRP A 70 3.11 3.67 -6.30
CA TRP A 70 2.82 4.63 -7.37
C TRP A 70 1.44 5.26 -7.23
N TRP A 71 0.43 4.50 -6.81
CA TRP A 71 -0.88 5.05 -6.49
C TRP A 71 -0.81 6.05 -5.33
N ALA A 72 -0.09 5.73 -4.25
CA ALA A 72 0.09 6.64 -3.12
C ALA A 72 0.86 7.92 -3.51
N GLU A 73 1.90 7.80 -4.34
CA GLU A 73 2.65 8.93 -4.89
C GLU A 73 1.76 9.81 -5.78
N SER A 74 0.97 9.21 -6.66
CA SER A 74 0.05 9.91 -7.56
C SER A 74 -1.01 10.72 -6.82
N ASN A 75 -1.32 10.34 -5.58
CA ASN A 75 -2.27 11.02 -4.71
C ASN A 75 -1.61 11.85 -3.61
N ALA A 76 -0.28 12.06 -3.68
CA ALA A 76 0.50 12.82 -2.70
C ALA A 76 0.28 12.36 -1.25
N LEU A 77 0.10 11.05 -1.04
CA LEU A 77 -0.15 10.46 0.28
C LEU A 77 1.14 10.15 1.03
N ILE A 78 2.25 9.91 0.31
CA ILE A 78 3.53 9.52 0.92
C ILE A 78 4.10 10.68 1.73
N VAL A 79 4.47 10.39 2.97
CA VAL A 79 5.17 11.30 3.85
C VAL A 79 6.64 10.88 3.89
N GLU A 80 7.53 11.73 3.39
CA GLU A 80 8.97 11.45 3.49
C GLU A 80 9.41 11.44 4.96
N PRO A 81 10.26 10.47 5.37
CA PRO A 81 10.85 10.51 6.68
C PRO A 81 11.82 11.69 6.78
N GLY A 82 11.41 12.77 7.46
CA GLY A 82 12.31 13.86 7.86
C GLY A 82 11.84 15.29 7.59
N LEU A 83 10.66 15.53 7.02
CA LEU A 83 10.10 16.89 6.95
C LEU A 83 9.24 17.17 8.20
N PRO A 84 9.60 18.19 9.02
CA PRO A 84 8.73 18.61 10.12
C PRO A 84 7.39 19.13 9.59
N GLU A 85 6.34 18.95 10.40
CA GLU A 85 4.97 19.41 10.12
C GLU A 85 4.87 20.92 9.83
#